data_AF-A0A645CJ21-F1
#
_entry.id   AF-A0A645CJ21-F1
#
_cell.length_a   1.000
_cell.length_b   1.000
_cell.length_c   1.000
_cell.angle_alpha   90.00
_cell.angle_beta   90.00
_cell.angle_gamma   90.00
#
_symmetry.space_group_name_H-M   'P 1'
#
loop_
_entity.id
_entity.type
_entity.pdbx_description
1 polymer ?
#
loop_
_entity_poly.entity_id
_entity_poly.type
_entity_poly.pdbx_seq_one_letter_code
_entity_poly.pdbx_strand_id
1 'polypeptide(L)'
;MDNPDANISLEVFESKTTVEPVYSNGVITMKIHIETEASIGESGPDVNYSDRPGLTALKEAMENFLAQNIIRVITKVQQEFDTDIFGFGQTIYQDLPDIWEQYKDNWDTEFKKLTFDVSCEIKIRNSAQAAKSLGEVK
;
A
#
# COMPACT_ATOMS: atom_id res chain seq x y z
N MET A 1 8.03 14.85 12.81
CA MET A 1 9.24 14.41 12.09
C MET A 1 9.34 15.31 10.87
N ASP A 2 10.08 16.43 10.95
CA ASP A 2 10.12 17.49 9.92
C ASP A 2 11.56 17.80 9.45
N ASN A 3 12.40 16.77 9.33
CA ASN A 3 13.71 16.92 8.69
C ASN A 3 13.70 16.20 7.32
N PRO A 4 13.67 16.93 6.19
CA PRO A 4 13.71 16.35 4.86
C PRO A 4 15.03 15.62 4.51
N ASP A 5 16.07 15.75 5.34
CA ASP A 5 17.37 15.07 5.18
C ASP A 5 17.50 13.77 5.99
N ALA A 6 16.46 13.40 6.76
CA ALA A 6 16.38 12.13 7.47
C ALA A 6 16.12 10.97 6.48
N ASN A 7 17.12 10.62 5.69
CA ASN A 7 17.03 9.52 4.73
C ASN A 7 17.10 8.19 5.46
N ILE A 8 16.04 7.40 5.36
CA ILE A 8 16.05 5.99 5.71
C ILE A 8 15.75 5.17 4.47
N SER A 9 16.54 4.12 4.24
CA SER A 9 16.25 3.13 3.21
C SER A 9 15.75 1.85 3.86
N LEU A 10 14.76 1.24 3.23
CA LEU A 10 14.26 -0.07 3.61
C LEU A 10 14.60 -1.09 2.54
N GLU A 11 15.07 -2.24 2.98
CA GLU A 11 15.17 -3.43 2.13
C GLU A 11 13.91 -4.27 2.36
N VAL A 12 13.09 -4.40 1.31
CA VAL A 12 11.83 -5.17 1.36
C VAL A 12 12.12 -6.63 1.06
N PHE A 13 11.68 -7.53 1.94
CA PHE A 13 11.79 -8.98 1.74
C PHE A 13 10.50 -9.56 1.16
N GLU A 14 9.37 -9.08 1.65
CA GLU A 14 8.06 -9.57 1.26
C GLU A 14 7.06 -8.42 1.31
N SER A 15 6.16 -8.37 0.33
CA SER A 15 5.02 -7.47 0.35
C SER A 15 3.81 -8.23 -0.16
N LYS A 16 2.73 -8.17 0.60
CA LYS A 16 1.46 -8.79 0.27
C LYS A 16 0.40 -7.70 0.19
N THR A 17 -0.38 -7.73 -0.87
CA THR A 17 -1.49 -6.82 -1.07
C THR A 17 -2.79 -7.59 -1.13
N THR A 18 -3.77 -7.13 -0.36
CA THR A 18 -5.15 -7.59 -0.40
C THR A 18 -6.02 -6.45 -0.92
N VAL A 19 -6.87 -6.74 -1.91
CA VAL A 19 -7.79 -5.77 -2.51
C VAL A 19 -9.19 -6.33 -2.37
N GLU A 20 -10.08 -5.57 -1.72
CA GLU A 20 -11.46 -5.98 -1.45
C GLU A 20 -12.42 -4.86 -1.86
N PRO A 21 -13.38 -5.11 -2.76
CA PRO A 21 -14.40 -4.14 -3.09
C PRO A 21 -15.53 -4.19 -2.05
N VAL A 22 -15.95 -3.01 -1.58
CA VAL A 22 -17.10 -2.87 -0.70
C VAL A 22 -18.11 -1.96 -1.36
N TYR A 23 -19.34 -2.44 -1.52
CA TYR A 23 -20.45 -1.64 -2.02
C TYR A 23 -21.35 -1.19 -0.87
N SER A 24 -21.51 0.12 -0.71
CA SER A 24 -22.41 0.70 0.29
C SER A 24 -23.02 2.00 -0.22
N ASN A 25 -24.34 2.13 -0.05
CA ASN A 25 -25.09 3.35 -0.42
C ASN A 25 -24.83 3.86 -1.85
N GLY A 26 -24.68 2.96 -2.83
CA GLY A 26 -24.43 3.34 -4.22
C GLY A 26 -22.97 3.65 -4.58
N VAL A 27 -22.05 3.51 -3.62
CA VAL A 27 -20.62 3.80 -3.81
C VAL A 27 -19.82 2.50 -3.66
N ILE A 28 -18.91 2.28 -4.61
CA ILE A 28 -17.91 1.21 -4.54
C ILE A 28 -16.64 1.81 -3.94
N THR A 29 -16.20 1.24 -2.82
CA THR A 29 -14.92 1.55 -2.19
C THR A 29 -13.98 0.37 -2.33
N MET A 30 -12.83 0.57 -2.97
CA MET A 30 -11.76 -0.41 -3.03
C MET A 30 -10.92 -0.28 -1.76
N LYS A 31 -11.00 -1.27 -0.88
CA LYS A 31 -10.13 -1.39 0.29
C LYS A 31 -8.86 -2.08 -0.13
N ILE A 32 -7.73 -1.42 0.04
CA ILE A 32 -6.42 -1.91 -0.34
C ILE A 32 -5.56 -1.95 0.92
N HIS A 33 -5.20 -3.16 1.34
CA HIS A 33 -4.34 -3.38 2.50
C HIS A 33 -3.00 -3.96 2.06
N ILE A 34 -1.92 -3.34 2.47
CA ILE A 34 -0.56 -3.75 2.15
C ILE A 34 0.17 -4.13 3.43
N GLU A 35 0.61 -5.37 3.53
CA GLU A 35 1.53 -5.83 4.56
C GLU A 35 2.93 -5.91 3.96
N THR A 36 3.91 -5.23 4.56
CA THR A 36 5.30 -5.24 4.08
C THR A 36 6.25 -5.66 5.19
N GLU A 37 7.09 -6.66 4.89
CA GLU A 37 8.21 -7.05 5.73
C GLU A 37 9.50 -6.47 5.18
N ALA A 38 10.22 -5.71 6.01
CA ALA A 38 11.43 -5.01 5.59
C ALA A 38 12.48 -4.97 6.71
N SER A 39 13.74 -4.73 6.35
CA SER A 39 14.78 -4.29 7.29
C SER A 39 15.23 -2.87 6.97
N ILE A 40 15.80 -2.21 7.98
CA ILE A 40 16.45 -0.91 7.80
C ILE A 40 17.80 -1.17 7.13
N GLY A 41 18.01 -0.58 5.94
CA GLY A 41 19.26 -0.67 5.20
C GLY A 41 20.25 0.40 5.69
N GLU A 42 19.94 1.65 5.39
CA GLU A 42 20.70 2.82 5.81
C GLU A 42 19.80 3.81 6.54
N SER A 43 20.35 4.52 7.51
CA SER A 43 19.66 5.59 8.21
C SER A 43 20.58 6.79 8.40
N GLY A 44 20.07 7.98 8.12
CA GLY A 44 20.74 9.23 8.45
C GLY A 44 21.01 9.36 9.96
N PRO A 45 22.00 10.17 10.35
CA PRO A 45 22.45 10.29 11.75
C PRO A 45 21.36 10.80 12.70
N ASP A 46 20.35 11.50 12.17
CA ASP A 46 19.28 12.10 12.95
C ASP A 46 18.08 11.17 13.20
N VAL A 47 18.09 9.94 12.65
CA VAL A 47 17.00 8.98 12.82
C VAL A 47 17.30 8.09 14.03
N ASN A 48 16.65 8.35 15.17
CA ASN A 48 16.72 7.46 16.32
C ASN A 48 15.52 6.49 16.35
N TYR A 49 15.78 5.23 16.02
CA TYR A 49 14.83 4.11 16.10
C TYR A 49 15.34 2.98 17.01
N SER A 50 16.34 3.28 17.85
CA SER A 50 16.98 2.30 18.74
C SER A 50 16.08 1.92 19.92
N ASP A 51 15.13 2.78 20.26
CA ASP A 51 14.12 2.54 21.28
C ASP A 51 12.75 2.23 20.67
N ARG A 52 11.85 1.69 21.50
CA ARG A 52 10.50 1.32 21.05
C ARG A 52 9.71 2.51 20.50
N PRO A 53 9.69 3.69 21.15
CA PRO A 53 8.97 4.85 20.62
C PRO A 53 9.49 5.32 19.26
N GLY A 54 10.81 5.42 19.09
CA GLY A 54 11.42 5.81 17.82
C GLY A 54 11.12 4.82 16.69
N LEU A 55 11.18 3.51 16.99
CA LEU A 55 10.84 2.47 16.02
C LEU A 55 9.35 2.53 15.62
N THR A 56 8.44 2.76 16.58
CA THR A 56 7.01 2.91 16.28
C THR A 56 6.75 4.14 15.42
N ALA A 57 7.32 5.30 15.77
CA ALA A 57 7.15 6.52 14.99
C ALA A 57 7.71 6.38 13.56
N LEU A 58 8.83 5.66 13.42
CA LEU A 58 9.40 5.33 12.12
C LEU A 58 8.45 4.45 11.29
N LYS A 59 7.87 3.39 11.88
CA LYS A 59 6.89 2.53 11.20
C LYS A 59 5.69 3.33 10.70
N GLU A 60 5.07 4.10 11.58
CA GLU A 60 3.90 4.92 11.25
C GLU A 60 4.22 5.92 10.13
N ALA A 61 5.39 6.55 10.16
CA ALA A 61 5.82 7.47 9.10
C ALA A 61 5.95 6.75 7.75
N MET A 62 6.52 5.56 7.73
CA MET A 62 6.71 4.77 6.50
C MET A 62 5.40 4.19 5.98
N GLU A 63 4.50 3.71 6.85
CA GLU A 63 3.17 3.24 6.51
C GLU A 63 2.34 4.36 5.86
N ASN A 64 2.34 5.54 6.48
CA ASN A 64 1.67 6.71 5.93
C ASN A 64 2.28 7.15 4.59
N PHE A 65 3.61 7.17 4.49
CA PHE A 65 4.29 7.50 3.24
C PHE A 65 3.91 6.54 2.11
N LEU A 66 3.92 5.23 2.37
CA LEU A 66 3.55 4.23 1.37
C LEU A 66 2.09 4.37 0.94
N ALA A 67 1.17 4.49 1.90
CA ALA A 67 -0.26 4.67 1.62
C ALA A 67 -0.51 5.93 0.77
N GLN A 68 0.14 7.05 1.11
CA GLN A 68 0.03 8.31 0.37
C GLN A 68 0.60 8.24 -1.05
N ASN A 69 1.67 7.48 -1.28
CA ASN A 69 2.21 7.30 -2.63
C ASN A 69 1.31 6.39 -3.47
N ILE A 70 0.77 5.32 -2.89
CA ILE A 70 -0.17 4.41 -3.56
C ILE A 70 -1.42 5.17 -3.99
N ILE A 71 -2.06 5.92 -3.07
CA ILE A 71 -3.25 6.71 -3.42
C ILE A 71 -2.92 7.76 -4.50
N ARG A 72 -1.72 8.36 -4.48
CA ARG A 72 -1.31 9.33 -5.51
C ARG A 72 -1.21 8.69 -6.89
N VAL A 73 -0.62 7.50 -6.98
CA VAL A 73 -0.50 6.77 -8.25
C VAL A 73 -1.87 6.33 -8.75
N ILE A 74 -2.72 5.79 -7.87
CA ILE A 74 -4.10 5.39 -8.22
C ILE A 74 -4.88 6.61 -8.74
N THR A 75 -4.88 7.72 -8.01
CA THR A 75 -5.58 8.94 -8.42
C THR A 75 -5.03 9.48 -9.74
N LYS A 76 -3.71 9.44 -9.95
CA LYS A 76 -3.12 9.88 -11.22
C LYS A 76 -3.65 9.05 -12.39
N VAL A 77 -3.62 7.72 -12.27
CA VAL A 77 -4.13 6.81 -13.30
C VAL A 77 -5.64 7.03 -13.52
N GLN A 78 -6.41 7.11 -12.43
CA GLN A 78 -7.85 7.31 -12.46
C GLN A 78 -8.24 8.60 -13.19
N GLN A 79 -7.56 9.71 -12.91
CA GLN A 79 -7.95 11.04 -13.39
C GLN A 79 -7.31 11.43 -14.72
N GLU A 80 -6.06 11.03 -14.97
CA GLU A 80 -5.32 11.44 -16.18
C GLU A 80 -5.42 10.43 -17.32
N PHE A 81 -5.51 9.13 -17.02
CA PHE A 81 -5.40 8.06 -18.02
C PHE A 81 -6.71 7.33 -18.29
N ASP A 82 -7.67 7.39 -17.37
CA ASP A 82 -9.02 6.81 -17.54
C ASP A 82 -8.98 5.33 -17.96
N THR A 83 -8.08 4.57 -17.35
CA THR A 83 -7.90 3.15 -17.68
C THR A 83 -7.59 2.38 -16.41
N ASP A 84 -8.35 1.31 -16.19
CA ASP A 84 -8.16 0.40 -15.06
C ASP A 84 -6.99 -0.57 -15.33
N ILE A 85 -5.77 -0.07 -15.14
CA ILE A 85 -4.55 -0.89 -15.26
C ILE A 85 -4.28 -1.75 -14.01
N PHE A 86 -5.04 -1.53 -12.92
CA PHE A 86 -4.87 -2.24 -11.66
C PHE A 86 -5.75 -3.48 -11.57
N GLY A 87 -6.77 -3.58 -12.43
CA GLY A 87 -7.71 -4.70 -12.48
C GLY A 87 -8.82 -4.62 -11.44
N PHE A 88 -9.19 -3.44 -10.98
CA PHE A 88 -10.27 -3.28 -9.98
C PHE A 88 -11.62 -3.78 -10.50
N GLY A 89 -11.90 -3.61 -11.79
CA GLY A 89 -13.12 -4.13 -12.42
C GLY A 89 -13.16 -5.65 -12.37
N GLN A 90 -12.02 -6.30 -12.57
CA GLN A 90 -11.89 -7.75 -12.43
C GLN A 90 -12.12 -8.20 -10.99
N THR A 91 -11.59 -7.47 -10.00
CA THR A 91 -11.85 -7.75 -8.58
C THR A 91 -13.34 -7.60 -8.24
N ILE A 92 -14.00 -6.54 -8.71
CA ILE A 92 -15.45 -6.33 -8.50
C ILE A 92 -16.26 -7.42 -9.19
N TYR A 93 -15.88 -7.84 -10.39
CA TYR A 93 -16.53 -8.96 -11.08
C TYR A 93 -16.46 -10.26 -10.26
N GLN A 94 -15.32 -10.54 -9.63
CA GLN A 94 -15.11 -11.76 -8.84
C GLN A 94 -15.87 -11.72 -7.51
N ASP A 95 -15.80 -10.59 -6.79
CA ASP A 95 -16.27 -10.53 -5.40
C ASP A 95 -17.70 -9.98 -5.29
N LEU A 96 -18.14 -9.15 -6.24
CA LEU A 96 -19.45 -8.50 -6.27
C LEU A 96 -20.10 -8.59 -7.67
N PRO A 97 -20.36 -9.80 -8.20
CA PRO A 97 -20.84 -9.99 -9.59
C PRO A 97 -22.15 -9.26 -9.90
N ASP A 98 -23.09 -9.19 -8.95
CA ASP A 98 -24.37 -8.48 -9.12
C ASP A 98 -24.19 -6.96 -9.23
N ILE A 99 -23.16 -6.42 -8.57
CA ILE A 99 -22.79 -5.01 -8.68
C ILE A 99 -22.10 -4.81 -10.02
N TRP A 100 -21.12 -5.64 -10.37
CA TRP A 100 -20.41 -5.57 -11.65
C TRP A 100 -21.37 -5.47 -12.85
N GLU A 101 -22.42 -6.29 -12.88
CA GLU A 101 -23.39 -6.31 -13.97
C GLU A 101 -24.07 -4.94 -14.22
N GLN A 102 -24.18 -4.11 -13.18
CA GLN A 102 -24.77 -2.77 -13.26
C GLN A 102 -23.81 -1.72 -13.85
N TYR A 103 -22.49 -1.91 -13.72
CA TYR A 103 -21.48 -0.90 -14.05
C TYR A 103 -20.62 -1.27 -15.27
N LYS A 104 -20.56 -2.56 -15.66
CA LYS A 104 -19.63 -3.09 -16.68
C LYS A 104 -19.69 -2.37 -18.03
N ASP A 105 -20.89 -1.98 -18.46
CA ASP A 105 -21.10 -1.39 -19.80
C ASP A 105 -20.52 0.03 -19.91
N ASN A 106 -20.31 0.71 -18.78
CA ASN A 106 -19.72 2.05 -18.70
C ASN A 106 -18.49 2.07 -17.78
N TRP A 107 -17.77 0.94 -17.67
CA TRP A 107 -16.76 0.73 -16.64
C TRP A 107 -15.72 1.86 -16.55
N ASP A 108 -15.20 2.34 -17.68
CA ASP A 108 -14.19 3.41 -17.67
C ASP A 108 -14.69 4.68 -16.96
N THR A 109 -15.96 5.04 -17.17
CA THR A 109 -16.58 6.19 -16.48
C THR A 109 -16.81 5.93 -14.99
N GLU A 110 -17.14 4.70 -14.64
CA GLU A 110 -17.44 4.29 -13.26
C GLU A 110 -16.15 4.11 -12.44
N PHE A 111 -15.06 3.67 -13.09
CA PHE A 111 -13.72 3.60 -12.53
C PHE A 111 -13.29 4.96 -11.96
N LYS A 112 -13.63 6.07 -12.62
CA LYS A 112 -13.33 7.44 -12.12
C LYS A 112 -14.05 7.82 -10.83
N LYS A 113 -15.13 7.13 -10.49
CA LYS A 113 -15.97 7.41 -9.33
C LYS A 113 -15.64 6.50 -8.14
N LEU A 114 -14.79 5.49 -8.33
CA LEU A 114 -14.34 4.63 -7.25
C LEU A 114 -13.70 5.45 -6.14
N THR A 115 -14.04 5.09 -4.91
CA THR A 115 -13.35 5.55 -3.72
C THR A 115 -12.29 4.53 -3.33
N PHE A 116 -11.17 4.99 -2.77
CA PHE A 116 -10.10 4.11 -2.32
C PHE A 116 -9.83 4.33 -0.84
N ASP A 117 -9.68 3.23 -0.11
CA ASP A 117 -9.25 3.20 1.28
C ASP A 117 -7.97 2.38 1.34
N VAL A 118 -6.83 3.05 1.51
CA VAL A 118 -5.49 2.44 1.45
C VAL A 118 -4.90 2.42 2.86
N SER A 119 -4.54 1.24 3.32
CA SER A 119 -3.83 1.03 4.59
C SER A 119 -2.56 0.23 4.38
N CYS A 120 -1.53 0.53 5.16
CA CYS A 120 -0.24 -0.14 5.11
C CYS A 120 0.18 -0.56 6.51
N GLU A 121 0.75 -1.76 6.65
CA GLU A 121 1.39 -2.25 7.86
C GLU A 121 2.83 -2.64 7.55
N ILE A 122 3.79 -2.15 8.35
CA ILE A 122 5.22 -2.44 8.18
C ILE A 122 5.77 -3.22 9.36
N LYS A 123 6.24 -4.43 9.06
CA LYS A 123 6.96 -5.30 9.98
C LYS A 123 8.46 -5.15 9.73
N ILE A 124 9.14 -4.48 10.67
CA ILE A 124 10.61 -4.34 10.64
C ILE A 124 11.24 -5.59 11.22
N ARG A 125 12.00 -6.33 10.40
CA ARG A 125 12.86 -7.44 10.82
C ARG A 125 14.08 -6.88 11.55
N ASN A 126 14.47 -7.52 12.65
CA ASN A 126 15.75 -7.21 13.28
C ASN A 126 16.91 -7.82 12.49
N SER A 127 18.13 -7.35 12.77
CA SER A 127 19.36 -7.77 12.08
C SER A 127 19.59 -9.30 12.10
N ALA A 128 19.17 -9.99 13.14
CA ALA A 128 19.25 -11.46 13.22
C ALA A 128 18.28 -12.18 12.26
N GLN A 129 17.04 -11.69 12.13
CA GLN A 129 16.04 -12.24 11.20
C GLN A 129 16.37 -11.91 9.74
N ALA A 130 16.91 -10.72 9.49
CA ALA A 130 17.42 -10.33 8.17
C ALA A 130 18.57 -11.24 7.72
N ALA A 131 19.58 -11.48 8.59
CA ALA A 131 20.71 -12.35 8.29
C ALA A 131 20.31 -13.81 8.01
N LYS A 132 19.31 -14.35 8.72
CA LYS A 132 18.79 -15.70 8.46
C LYS A 132 18.15 -15.81 7.08
N SER A 133 17.39 -14.80 6.67
CA SER A 133 16.68 -14.78 5.38
C SER A 133 17.64 -14.70 4.19
N LEU A 134 18.76 -13.99 4.35
CA LEU A 134 19.84 -13.92 3.35
C LEU A 134 20.61 -15.24 3.21
N GLY A 135 20.67 -16.05 4.27
CA GLY A 135 21.34 -17.35 4.28
C GLY A 135 20.53 -18.51 3.67
N GLU A 136 19.24 -18.29 3.37
CA GLU A 136 18.33 -19.33 2.87
C GLU A 136 18.24 -19.38 1.33
N VAL A 137 19.02 -18.57 0.61
CA VAL A 137 19.20 -18.74 -0.85
C VAL A 137 20.18 -19.90 -1.10
N LYS A 138 19.65 -21.09 -1.31
CA LYS A 138 20.40 -22.26 -1.77
C LYS A 138 19.71 -22.97 -2.92
#